data_AF-A0A376UEK0-F1
#
_entry.id   AF-A0A376UEK0-F1
#
_cell.length_a   1.000
_cell.length_b   1.000
_cell.length_c   1.000
_cell.angle_alpha   90.00
_cell.angle_beta   90.00
_cell.angle_gamma   90.00
#
_symmetry.space_group_name_H-M   'P 1'
#
loop_
_entity.id
_entity.type
_entity.pdbx_description
1 polymer ?
#
loop_
_entity_poly.entity_id
_entity_poly.type
_entity_poly.pdbx_seq_one_letter_code
_entity_poly.pdbx_strand_id
1 'polypeptide(L)'
;MKAVDDNASKKKDEPSLYTSWTLSFTAPTSEEAQTVLSGYIDYISTLVVKESLENVRNKLEIKTQFEKEKLAQDRIKTKNQLDANIQRLNYSLDIANAAGIKSPFTVMVRPLKMTPIFLFLSVQTVLNANWK
;
A
#
# COMPACT_ATOMS: atom_id res chain seq x y z
N MET A 1 27.23 34.16 6.15
CA MET A 1 26.67 33.80 4.83
C MET A 1 25.28 34.40 4.71
N LYS A 2 24.83 34.79 3.52
CA LYS A 2 23.47 35.30 3.28
C LYS A 2 22.88 34.64 2.04
N ALA A 3 21.60 34.32 2.10
CA ALA A 3 20.82 33.80 0.97
C ALA A 3 19.63 34.76 0.74
N VAL A 4 19.43 35.17 -0.51
CA VAL A 4 18.35 36.08 -0.91
C VAL A 4 17.57 35.44 -2.05
N ASP A 5 16.25 35.36 -1.92
CA ASP A 5 15.35 34.93 -2.99
C ASP A 5 15.20 36.07 -4.01
N ASP A 6 15.64 35.83 -5.24
CA ASP A 6 15.66 36.85 -6.30
C ASP A 6 14.25 37.13 -6.85
N ASN A 7 13.28 36.27 -6.54
CA ASN A 7 11.91 36.35 -7.03
C ASN A 7 10.95 36.96 -6.01
N ALA A 8 11.36 37.07 -4.75
CA ALA A 8 10.54 37.63 -3.68
C ALA A 8 10.17 39.11 -3.90
N SER A 9 10.92 39.85 -4.72
CA SER A 9 10.74 41.29 -4.96
C SER A 9 10.08 41.62 -6.31
N LYS A 10 9.82 40.62 -7.18
CA LYS A 10 9.21 40.84 -8.50
C LYS A 10 7.69 40.97 -8.39
N LYS A 11 7.10 41.95 -9.08
CA LYS A 11 5.64 42.11 -9.15
C LYS A 11 5.04 40.90 -9.88
N LYS A 12 3.83 40.48 -9.47
CA LYS A 12 3.12 39.30 -9.99
C LYS A 12 2.91 39.30 -11.52
N ASP A 13 3.09 40.44 -12.17
CA ASP A 13 2.87 40.64 -13.60
C ASP A 13 4.09 40.24 -14.46
N GLU A 14 5.27 40.04 -13.85
CA GLU A 14 6.45 39.44 -14.50
C GLU A 14 7.01 38.30 -13.64
N PRO A 15 6.36 37.12 -13.63
CA PRO A 15 6.91 35.96 -12.96
C PRO A 15 8.23 35.54 -13.63
N SER A 16 9.26 35.34 -12.81
CA SER A 16 10.52 34.74 -13.27
C SER A 16 10.28 33.35 -13.86
N LEU A 17 10.97 33.02 -14.95
CA LEU A 17 10.89 31.70 -15.58
C LEU A 17 11.36 30.54 -14.66
N TYR A 18 12.21 30.84 -13.68
CA TYR A 18 12.78 29.86 -12.76
C TYR A 18 12.96 30.45 -11.36
N THR A 19 13.01 29.57 -10.36
CA THR A 19 13.40 29.95 -8.99
C THR A 19 14.92 30.16 -8.92
N SER A 20 15.37 31.28 -8.38
CA SER A 20 16.79 31.54 -8.17
C SER A 20 17.05 32.20 -6.83
N TRP A 21 18.22 31.90 -6.28
CA TRP A 21 18.68 32.38 -4.99
C TRP A 21 20.12 32.86 -5.12
N THR A 22 20.38 34.07 -4.63
CA THR A 22 21.73 34.62 -4.56
C THR A 22 22.37 34.26 -3.23
N LEU A 23 23.44 33.46 -3.27
CA LEU A 23 24.27 33.12 -2.12
C LEU A 23 25.48 34.03 -2.04
N SER A 24 25.75 34.59 -0.86
CA SER A 24 26.89 35.49 -0.65
C SER A 24 27.64 35.21 0.65
N PHE A 25 28.96 35.38 0.58
CA PHE A 25 29.89 35.28 1.69
C PHE A 25 30.95 36.37 1.56
N THR A 26 31.33 36.97 2.69
CA THR A 26 32.29 38.08 2.75
C THR A 26 33.49 37.62 3.58
N ALA A 27 34.68 37.73 3.00
CA ALA A 27 35.95 37.42 3.65
C ALA A 27 36.98 38.54 3.35
N PRO A 28 38.10 38.61 4.10
CA PRO A 28 39.14 39.59 3.88
C PRO A 28 39.81 39.52 2.50
N THR A 29 39.91 38.32 1.91
CA THR A 29 40.45 38.10 0.56
C THR A 29 39.41 37.46 -0.36
N SER A 30 39.51 37.71 -1.67
CA SER A 30 38.62 37.12 -2.67
C SER A 30 38.75 35.61 -2.75
N GLU A 31 39.96 35.08 -2.62
CA GLU A 31 40.27 33.65 -2.65
C GLU A 31 39.63 32.91 -1.46
N GLU A 32 39.74 33.46 -0.24
CA GLU A 32 39.07 32.90 0.92
C GLU A 32 37.54 32.95 0.77
N ALA A 33 37.00 34.07 0.26
CA ALA A 33 35.57 34.20 0.06
C ALA A 33 35.02 33.15 -0.89
N GLN A 34 35.71 32.90 -2.00
CA GLN A 34 35.33 31.90 -2.99
C GLN A 34 35.46 30.48 -2.43
N THR A 35 36.58 30.16 -1.79
CA THR A 35 36.86 28.83 -1.26
C THR A 35 35.84 28.42 -0.19
N VAL A 36 35.55 29.33 0.74
CA VAL A 36 34.58 29.07 1.82
C VAL A 36 33.15 28.97 1.27
N LEU A 37 32.76 29.83 0.33
CA LEU A 37 31.43 29.76 -0.28
C LEU A 37 31.22 28.45 -1.02
N SER A 38 32.19 28.03 -1.84
CA SER A 38 32.14 26.76 -2.57
C SER A 38 32.10 25.57 -1.60
N GLY A 39 33.02 25.52 -0.64
CA GLY A 39 33.08 24.41 0.32
C GLY A 39 31.82 24.28 1.17
N TYR A 40 31.17 25.40 1.50
CA TYR A 40 29.89 25.36 2.22
C TYR A 40 28.75 24.84 1.34
N ILE A 41 28.68 25.22 0.07
CA ILE A 41 27.69 24.67 -0.87
C ILE A 41 27.86 23.15 -0.97
N ASP A 42 29.10 22.67 -1.09
CA ASP A 42 29.40 21.25 -1.13
C ASP A 42 29.01 20.55 0.18
N TYR A 43 29.36 21.12 1.33
CA TYR A 43 29.00 20.59 2.64
C TYR A 43 27.47 20.43 2.79
N ILE A 44 26.71 21.48 2.51
CA ILE A 44 25.24 21.42 2.59
C ILE A 44 24.67 20.44 1.57
N SER A 45 25.22 20.39 0.36
CA SER A 45 24.81 19.41 -0.66
C SER A 45 24.97 17.97 -0.15
N THR A 46 26.13 17.64 0.44
CA THR A 46 26.36 16.30 1.00
C THR A 46 25.42 15.98 2.16
N LEU A 47 25.11 16.98 3.00
CA LEU A 47 24.19 16.82 4.13
C LEU A 47 22.76 16.53 3.64
N VAL A 48 22.27 17.32 2.68
CA VAL A 48 20.92 17.14 2.10
C VAL A 48 20.80 15.79 1.40
N VAL A 49 21.83 15.34 0.66
CA VAL A 49 21.84 14.01 0.04
C VAL A 49 21.76 12.91 1.10
N LYS A 50 22.54 13.03 2.18
CA LYS A 50 22.52 12.06 3.28
C LYS A 50 21.14 11.99 3.94
N GLU A 51 20.58 13.14 4.31
CA GLU A 51 19.26 13.23 4.94
C GLU A 51 18.15 12.71 4.01
N SER A 52 18.19 13.04 2.72
CA SER A 52 17.23 12.56 1.73
C SER A 52 17.26 11.04 1.63
N LEU A 53 18.46 10.45 1.62
CA LEU A 53 18.62 9.00 1.53
C LEU A 53 18.12 8.30 2.80
N GLU A 54 18.38 8.88 3.97
CA GLU A 54 17.87 8.40 5.25
C GLU A 54 16.34 8.47 5.31
N ASN A 55 15.75 9.58 4.86
CA ASN A 55 14.30 9.72 4.75
C ASN A 55 13.67 8.67 3.81
N VAL A 56 14.32 8.37 2.68
CA VAL A 56 13.86 7.31 1.76
C VAL A 56 13.93 5.95 2.44
N ARG A 57 15.02 5.63 3.15
CA ARG A 57 15.17 4.36 3.90
C ARG A 57 14.12 4.22 4.99
N ASN A 58 13.88 5.25 5.78
CA ASN A 58 12.88 5.23 6.85
C ASN A 58 11.47 5.04 6.27
N LYS A 59 11.12 5.73 5.18
CA LYS A 59 9.84 5.52 4.50
C LYS A 59 9.70 4.10 3.95
N LEU A 60 10.77 3.54 3.39
CA LEU A 60 10.78 2.17 2.88
C LEU A 60 10.59 1.16 4.02
N GLU A 61 11.29 1.34 5.14
CA GLU A 61 11.20 0.48 6.31
C GLU A 61 9.77 0.47 6.89
N ILE A 62 9.19 1.65 7.10
CA ILE A 62 7.81 1.80 7.59
C ILE A 62 6.82 1.11 6.65
N LYS A 63 6.92 1.34 5.32
CA LYS A 63 6.05 0.67 4.35
C LYS A 63 6.22 -0.84 4.36
N THR A 64 7.45 -1.31 4.45
CA THR A 64 7.76 -2.74 4.48
C THR A 64 7.15 -3.39 5.70
N GLN A 65 7.28 -2.76 6.87
CA GLN A 65 6.70 -3.27 8.10
C GLN A 65 5.17 -3.28 8.07
N PHE A 66 4.57 -2.19 7.57
CA PHE A 66 3.13 -2.10 7.38
C PHE A 66 2.59 -3.21 6.48
N GLU A 67 3.20 -3.45 5.31
CA GLU A 67 2.75 -4.51 4.39
C GLU A 67 2.95 -5.91 4.97
N LYS A 68 4.01 -6.14 5.76
CA LYS A 68 4.21 -7.41 6.48
C LYS A 68 3.10 -7.66 7.49
N GLU A 69 2.77 -6.67 8.31
CA GLU A 69 1.71 -6.77 9.33
C GLU A 69 0.34 -6.93 8.69
N LYS A 70 0.06 -6.19 7.61
CA LYS A 70 -1.16 -6.32 6.82
C LYS A 70 -1.29 -7.72 6.23
N LEU A 71 -0.23 -8.26 5.62
CA LEU A 71 -0.24 -9.62 5.08
C LEU A 71 -0.46 -10.67 6.19
N ALA A 72 0.14 -10.50 7.36
CA ALA A 72 -0.09 -11.38 8.50
C ALA A 72 -1.56 -11.34 8.95
N GLN A 73 -2.14 -10.14 9.03
CA GLN A 73 -3.56 -9.96 9.35
C GLN A 73 -4.48 -10.60 8.31
N ASP A 74 -4.19 -10.43 7.02
CA ASP A 74 -5.00 -11.00 5.94
C ASP A 74 -4.95 -12.53 5.97
N ARG A 75 -3.79 -13.13 6.25
CA ARG A 75 -3.69 -14.59 6.45
C ARG A 75 -4.59 -15.08 7.58
N ILE A 76 -4.64 -14.37 8.71
CA ILE A 76 -5.51 -14.72 9.83
C ILE A 76 -6.98 -14.61 9.42
N LYS A 77 -7.37 -13.53 8.73
CA LYS A 77 -8.74 -13.35 8.23
C LYS A 77 -9.15 -14.47 7.29
N THR A 78 -8.30 -14.81 6.31
CA THR A 78 -8.57 -15.89 5.35
C THR A 78 -8.71 -17.23 6.07
N LYS A 79 -7.84 -17.53 7.03
CA LYS A 79 -7.94 -18.76 7.83
C LYS A 79 -9.24 -18.81 8.63
N ASN A 80 -9.61 -17.72 9.32
CA ASN A 80 -10.85 -17.65 10.08
C ASN A 80 -12.08 -17.84 9.18
N GLN A 81 -12.07 -17.27 7.98
CA GLN A 81 -13.14 -17.46 7.01
C GLN A 81 -13.22 -18.91 6.54
N LEU A 82 -12.07 -19.55 6.31
CA LEU A 82 -12.01 -20.97 5.95
C LEU A 82 -12.57 -21.85 7.08
N ASP A 83 -12.17 -21.60 8.32
CA ASP A 83 -12.64 -22.35 9.49
C ASP A 83 -14.17 -22.21 9.67
N ALA A 84 -14.70 -20.98 9.51
CA ALA A 84 -16.15 -20.73 9.53
C ALA A 84 -16.88 -21.45 8.40
N ASN A 85 -16.30 -21.48 7.19
CA ASN A 85 -16.87 -22.21 6.06
C ASN A 85 -16.89 -23.72 6.30
N ILE A 86 -15.82 -24.29 6.87
CA ILE A 86 -15.76 -25.71 7.25
C ILE A 86 -16.86 -26.05 8.26
N GLN A 87 -17.00 -25.24 9.32
CA GLN A 87 -18.07 -25.45 10.31
C GLN A 87 -19.46 -25.40 9.67
N ARG A 88 -19.70 -24.43 8.77
CA ARG A 88 -20.96 -24.31 8.05
C ARG A 88 -21.23 -25.51 7.14
N LEU A 89 -20.21 -26.02 6.46
CA LEU A 89 -20.31 -27.21 5.60
C LEU A 89 -20.61 -28.46 6.43
N ASN A 90 -19.92 -28.65 7.56
CA ASN A 90 -20.17 -29.78 8.46
C ASN A 90 -21.60 -29.77 8.98
N TYR A 91 -22.09 -28.62 9.46
CA TYR A 91 -23.49 -28.47 9.89
C TYR A 91 -24.48 -28.77 8.75
N SER A 92 -24.17 -28.33 7.53
CA SER A 92 -25.02 -28.60 6.36
C SER A 92 -25.05 -30.10 6.00
N LEU A 93 -23.92 -30.79 6.17
CA LEU A 93 -23.80 -32.23 5.96
C LEU A 93 -24.58 -33.02 7.01
N ASP A 94 -24.52 -32.62 8.28
CA ASP A 94 -25.31 -33.23 9.36
C ASP A 94 -26.82 -33.14 9.08
N ILE A 95 -27.29 -31.97 8.62
CA ILE A 95 -28.69 -31.78 8.23
C ILE A 95 -29.05 -32.66 7.02
N ALA A 96 -28.22 -32.69 5.97
CA ALA A 96 -28.49 -33.49 4.78
C ALA A 96 -28.57 -35.00 5.11
N ASN A 97 -27.69 -35.47 5.98
CA ASN A 97 -27.70 -36.84 6.49
C ASN A 97 -28.95 -37.14 7.31
N ALA A 98 -29.34 -36.24 8.22
CA ALA A 98 -30.57 -36.37 9.01
C ALA A 98 -31.84 -36.36 8.15
N ALA A 99 -31.83 -35.60 7.05
CA ALA A 99 -32.91 -35.56 6.07
C ALA A 99 -32.89 -36.74 5.07
N GLY A 100 -31.90 -37.64 5.16
CA GLY A 100 -31.78 -38.81 4.28
C GLY A 100 -31.33 -38.51 2.85
N ILE A 101 -30.77 -37.31 2.59
CA ILE A 101 -30.32 -36.87 1.26
C ILE A 101 -28.93 -37.47 0.99
N LYS A 102 -28.88 -38.62 0.30
CA LYS A 102 -27.65 -39.36 -0.04
C LYS A 102 -27.13 -39.16 -1.47
N SER A 103 -27.89 -38.48 -2.34
CA SER A 103 -27.56 -38.29 -3.76
C SER A 103 -27.83 -36.84 -4.21
N PRO A 104 -27.02 -36.28 -5.15
CA PRO A 104 -27.20 -34.92 -5.62
C PRO A 104 -28.57 -34.77 -6.29
N PHE A 105 -29.41 -33.87 -5.77
CA PHE A 105 -30.71 -33.58 -6.34
C PHE A 105 -30.55 -32.44 -7.37
N THR A 106 -30.57 -32.78 -8.65
CA THR A 106 -30.58 -31.77 -9.73
C THR A 106 -31.97 -31.12 -9.78
N VAL A 107 -32.11 -29.96 -9.14
CA VAL A 107 -33.30 -29.11 -9.34
C VAL A 107 -33.18 -28.46 -10.72
N MET A 108 -33.88 -29.02 -11.70
CA MET A 108 -34.09 -28.39 -13.00
C MET A 108 -34.76 -27.03 -12.77
N VAL A 109 -34.09 -25.96 -13.21
CA VAL A 109 -34.40 -24.56 -12.92
C VAL A 109 -35.86 -24.23 -13.25
N ARG A 110 -36.68 -23.97 -12.22
CA ARG A 110 -37.82 -23.04 -12.31
C ARG A 110 -37.40 -21.73 -11.63
N PRO A 111 -37.69 -20.56 -12.21
CA PRO A 111 -37.27 -19.27 -11.68
C PRO A 111 -38.21 -18.91 -10.53
N LEU A 112 -38.05 -19.55 -9.39
CA LEU A 112 -38.75 -19.22 -8.16
C LEU A 112 -37.70 -18.83 -7.14
N LYS A 113 -37.61 -17.52 -6.89
CA LYS A 113 -36.87 -16.84 -5.80
C LYS A 113 -35.90 -17.78 -5.06
N MET A 114 -34.65 -17.84 -5.54
CA MET A 114 -33.61 -18.62 -4.89
C MET A 114 -33.43 -18.15 -3.44
N THR A 115 -33.93 -18.94 -2.50
CA THR A 115 -33.50 -18.83 -1.11
C THR A 115 -32.06 -19.34 -1.01
N PRO A 116 -31.25 -18.83 -0.07
CA PRO A 116 -29.83 -19.15 0.04
C PRO A 116 -29.50 -20.65 0.15
N ILE A 117 -30.49 -21.49 0.45
CA ILE A 117 -30.40 -22.96 0.51
C ILE A 117 -30.13 -23.57 -0.89
N PHE A 118 -30.66 -23.00 -1.97
CA PHE A 118 -30.51 -23.56 -3.32
C PHE A 118 -29.10 -23.37 -3.91
N LEU A 119 -28.39 -22.30 -3.51
CA LEU A 119 -27.00 -22.09 -3.90
C LEU A 119 -26.04 -23.08 -3.23
N PHE A 120 -26.41 -23.68 -2.09
CA PHE A 120 -25.57 -24.67 -1.40
C PHE A 120 -25.55 -26.04 -2.10
N LEU A 121 -26.64 -26.44 -2.76
CA LEU A 121 -26.73 -27.72 -3.45
C LEU A 121 -25.87 -27.77 -4.74
N SER A 122 -25.68 -26.63 -5.42
CA SER A 122 -24.82 -26.59 -6.61
C SER A 122 -23.33 -26.70 -6.27
N VAL A 123 -22.89 -26.13 -5.14
CA VAL A 123 -21.46 -26.14 -4.72
C VAL A 123 -21.01 -27.54 -4.28
N GLN A 124 -21.83 -28.28 -3.54
CA GLN A 124 -21.51 -29.66 -3.14
C GLN A 124 -21.36 -30.60 -4.36
N THR A 125 -22.10 -30.32 -5.43
CA THR A 125 -22.06 -31.10 -6.68
C THR A 125 -20.76 -30.88 -7.45
N VAL A 126 -20.21 -29.65 -7.44
CA VAL A 126 -18.94 -29.33 -8.10
C VAL A 126 -17.74 -29.89 -7.33
N LEU A 127 -17.77 -29.89 -6.00
CA LEU A 127 -16.67 -30.42 -5.18
C LEU A 127 -16.53 -31.94 -5.28
N ASN A 128 -17.64 -32.69 -5.39
CA ASN A 128 -17.61 -34.15 -5.54
C ASN A 128 -17.26 -34.62 -6.97
N ALA A 129 -17.39 -33.77 -7.99
CA ALA A 129 -17.07 -34.13 -9.38
C ALA A 129 -15.58 -34.02 -9.73
N ASN A 130 -14.77 -33.31 -8.94
CA ASN A 130 -13.35 -33.11 -9.20
C ASN A 130 -12.41 -34.12 -8.49
N TRP A 131 -12.96 -35.09 -7.76
CA TRP A 131 -12.20 -36.16 -7.09
C TRP A 131 -12.62 -37.56 -7.59
N LYS A 132 -12.64 -37.74 -8.92
CA LYS A 132 -12.75 -39.06 -9.55
C LYS A 132 -11.75 -39.19 -10.69
#